data_AF-S2J9A7-F1
#
_entry.id   AF-S2J9A7-F1
#
_cell.length_a   1.000
_cell.length_b   1.000
_cell.length_c   1.000
_cell.angle_alpha   90.00
_cell.angle_beta   90.00
_cell.angle_gamma   90.00
#
_symmetry.space_group_name_H-M   'P 1'
#
loop_
_entity.id
_entity.type
_entity.pdbx_description
1 polymer ?
#
loop_
_entity_poly.entity_id
_entity_poly.type
_entity_poly.pdbx_seq_one_letter_code
_entity_poly.pdbx_strand_id
1 'polypeptide(L)'
;MGATISCIIWMGLSLYFAIISFQAKSPFYSYINTTAIYIFGTINLVFFGVCLGTLLPIYFKSYHGIKRATLFIFVALSFLLLDMFINTILFIVDRNGYLNWCIRSASGNLDSILQQNQLEMNDTKESGFSTEMGDFYNCSRTWEDELKFSIMMTVVMIMVYSYWAISLHSYSHKLRIDLRVMMTHNMNTRLPMMGNMMPTQGGPIVTGADIMLQ
;
A
#
# COMPACT_ATOMS: atom_id res chain seq x y z
N MET A 1 4.47 -15.34 11.41
CA MET A 1 4.12 -14.15 12.21
C MET A 1 4.21 -12.86 11.41
N GLY A 2 5.27 -12.64 10.61
CA GLY A 2 5.38 -11.43 9.77
C GLY A 2 4.17 -11.13 8.87
N ALA A 3 3.61 -12.16 8.20
CA ALA A 3 2.41 -12.03 7.37
C ALA A 3 1.15 -11.53 8.11
N THR A 4 0.98 -11.91 9.38
CA THR A 4 -0.15 -11.47 10.19
C THR A 4 0.04 -10.02 10.63
N ILE A 5 1.26 -9.66 11.03
CA ILE A 5 1.61 -8.30 11.45
C ILE A 5 1.45 -7.33 10.26
N SER A 6 1.93 -7.69 9.08
CA SER A 6 1.77 -6.85 7.88
C SER A 6 0.29 -6.64 7.52
N CYS A 7 -0.55 -7.67 7.60
CA CYS A 7 -1.99 -7.53 7.36
C CYS A 7 -2.67 -6.60 8.38
N ILE A 8 -2.30 -6.68 9.66
CA ILE A 8 -2.85 -5.80 10.71
C ILE A 8 -2.43 -4.35 10.47
N ILE A 9 -1.16 -4.11 10.13
CA ILE A 9 -0.68 -2.75 9.84
C ILE A 9 -1.37 -2.18 8.61
N TRP A 10 -1.50 -2.95 7.53
CA TRP A 10 -2.25 -2.53 6.34
C TRP A 10 -3.72 -2.24 6.64
N MET A 11 -4.36 -3.09 7.43
CA MET A 11 -5.73 -2.88 7.85
C MET A 11 -5.88 -1.55 8.62
N GLY A 12 -4.99 -1.27 9.58
CA GLY A 12 -4.99 -0.01 10.33
C GLY A 12 -4.74 1.22 9.46
N LEU A 13 -3.71 1.17 8.60
CA LEU A 13 -3.34 2.28 7.72
C LEU A 13 -4.44 2.58 6.69
N SER A 14 -4.99 1.55 6.05
CA SER A 14 -6.03 1.75 5.04
C SER A 14 -7.35 2.21 5.64
N LEU A 15 -7.70 1.76 6.85
CA LEU A 15 -8.85 2.31 7.56
C LEU A 15 -8.63 3.80 7.91
N TYR A 16 -7.44 4.15 8.40
CA TYR A 16 -7.07 5.53 8.70
C TYR A 16 -7.18 6.44 7.47
N PHE A 17 -6.62 6.01 6.33
CA PHE A 17 -6.72 6.77 5.09
C PHE A 17 -8.16 6.87 4.57
N ALA A 18 -8.96 5.81 4.68
CA ALA A 18 -10.36 5.84 4.30
C ALA A 18 -11.16 6.86 5.14
N ILE A 19 -10.98 6.87 6.46
CA ILE A 19 -11.67 7.79 7.36
C ILE A 19 -11.33 9.25 7.03
N ILE A 20 -10.03 9.56 6.87
CA ILE A 20 -9.59 10.93 6.53
C ILE A 20 -10.16 11.36 5.18
N SER A 21 -10.17 10.45 4.21
CA SER A 21 -10.69 10.74 2.88
C SER A 21 -12.20 11.04 2.90
N PHE A 22 -12.98 10.33 3.71
CA PHE A 22 -14.41 10.63 3.87
C PHE A 22 -14.69 11.94 4.61
N GLN A 23 -13.71 12.46 5.37
CA GLN A 23 -13.76 13.81 5.91
C GLN A 23 -13.36 14.89 4.89
N ALA A 24 -13.23 14.52 3.60
CA ALA A 24 -12.78 15.39 2.51
C ALA A 24 -11.40 16.03 2.78
N LYS A 25 -10.56 15.32 3.55
CA LYS A 25 -9.18 15.72 3.85
C LYS A 25 -8.23 14.69 3.26
N SER A 26 -6.99 15.09 3.05
CA SER A 26 -5.94 14.16 2.66
C SER A 26 -4.70 14.40 3.53
N PRO A 27 -3.93 13.34 3.86
CA PRO A 27 -2.71 13.49 4.65
C PRO A 27 -1.51 13.97 3.80
N PHE A 28 -1.64 14.02 2.47
CA PHE A 28 -0.55 14.33 1.55
C PHE A 28 -0.70 15.68 0.85
N TYR A 29 -1.94 16.14 0.66
CA TYR A 29 -2.28 17.33 -0.10
C TYR A 29 -3.21 18.23 0.72
N SER A 30 -2.89 19.52 0.78
CA SER A 30 -3.78 20.50 1.40
C SER A 30 -4.98 20.81 0.50
N TYR A 31 -4.80 20.73 -0.82
CA TYR A 31 -5.84 20.95 -1.81
C TYR A 31 -5.74 19.96 -2.97
N ILE A 32 -6.80 19.21 -3.19
CA ILE A 32 -7.02 18.38 -4.38
C ILE A 32 -8.54 18.26 -4.58
N ASN A 33 -8.98 17.95 -5.79
CA ASN A 33 -10.40 17.76 -6.09
C ASN A 33 -11.02 16.74 -5.11
N THR A 34 -12.10 17.13 -4.44
CA THR A 34 -12.83 16.30 -3.46
C THR A 34 -13.27 14.96 -4.04
N THR A 35 -13.57 14.91 -5.33
CA THR A 35 -13.93 13.66 -6.02
C THR A 35 -12.76 12.65 -6.01
N ALA A 36 -11.53 13.13 -6.24
CA ALA A 36 -10.34 12.27 -6.19
C ALA A 36 -10.09 11.74 -4.76
N ILE A 37 -10.34 12.57 -3.74
CA ILE A 37 -10.24 12.15 -2.33
C ILE A 37 -11.24 11.02 -2.02
N TYR A 38 -12.50 11.15 -2.44
CA TYR A 38 -13.50 10.11 -2.20
C TYR A 38 -13.17 8.79 -2.91
N ILE A 39 -12.60 8.84 -4.11
CA ILE A 39 -12.13 7.65 -4.83
C ILE A 39 -10.99 6.98 -4.06
N PHE A 40 -9.98 7.74 -3.63
CA PHE A 40 -8.87 7.24 -2.80
C PHE A 40 -9.37 6.60 -1.50
N GLY A 41 -10.35 7.22 -0.84
CA GLY A 41 -10.99 6.66 0.36
C GLY A 41 -11.71 5.35 0.11
N THR A 42 -12.44 5.26 -1.01
CA THR A 42 -13.18 4.05 -1.40
C THR A 42 -12.23 2.89 -1.69
N ILE A 43 -11.13 3.14 -2.42
CA ILE A 43 -10.12 2.11 -2.71
C ILE A 43 -9.45 1.62 -1.42
N ASN A 44 -9.12 2.51 -0.49
CA ASN A 44 -8.58 2.14 0.82
C ASN A 44 -9.57 1.32 1.66
N LEU A 45 -10.87 1.64 1.60
CA LEU A 45 -11.90 0.87 2.30
C LEU A 45 -12.06 -0.55 1.71
N VAL A 46 -11.99 -0.67 0.38
CA VAL A 46 -11.97 -1.99 -0.28
C VAL A 46 -10.72 -2.78 0.13
N PHE A 47 -9.55 -2.14 0.13
CA PHE A 47 -8.30 -2.78 0.54
C PHE A 47 -8.33 -3.23 2.01
N PHE A 48 -8.91 -2.43 2.90
CA PHE A 48 -9.18 -2.84 4.29
C PHE A 48 -10.00 -4.13 4.34
N GLY A 49 -11.08 -4.22 3.55
CA GLY A 49 -11.91 -5.42 3.44
C GLY A 49 -11.12 -6.64 2.93
N VAL A 50 -10.23 -6.44 1.95
CA VAL A 50 -9.34 -7.49 1.45
C VAL A 50 -8.38 -7.95 2.55
N CYS A 51 -7.73 -7.03 3.28
CA CYS A 51 -6.83 -7.37 4.38
C CYS A 51 -7.54 -8.14 5.49
N LEU A 52 -8.74 -7.72 5.88
CA LEU A 52 -9.58 -8.42 6.85
C LEU A 52 -9.93 -9.83 6.36
N GLY A 53 -10.33 -9.96 5.10
CA GLY A 53 -10.58 -11.24 4.45
C GLY A 53 -9.35 -12.15 4.39
N THR A 54 -8.15 -11.60 4.26
CA THR A 54 -6.89 -12.37 4.25
C THR A 54 -6.44 -12.86 5.62
N LEU A 55 -6.90 -12.25 6.71
CA LEU A 55 -6.60 -12.75 8.07
C LEU A 55 -7.23 -14.13 8.34
N LEU A 56 -8.44 -14.38 7.83
CA LEU A 56 -9.14 -15.66 7.97
C LEU A 56 -8.34 -16.87 7.44
N PRO A 57 -7.89 -16.91 6.17
CA PRO A 57 -7.13 -18.04 5.65
C PRO A 57 -5.74 -18.18 6.29
N ILE A 58 -5.15 -17.08 6.80
CA ILE A 58 -3.92 -17.13 7.60
C ILE A 58 -4.19 -17.84 8.94
N TYR A 59 -5.31 -17.52 9.60
CA TYR A 59 -5.70 -18.13 10.88
C TYR A 59 -5.98 -19.64 10.73
N PHE A 60 -6.76 -20.03 9.71
CA PHE A 60 -7.07 -21.44 9.43
C PHE A 60 -5.94 -22.21 8.74
N LYS A 61 -4.79 -21.58 8.44
CA LYS A 61 -3.64 -22.16 7.73
C LYS A 61 -4.02 -22.90 6.43
N SER A 62 -5.04 -22.41 5.73
CA SER A 62 -5.52 -23.06 4.50
C SER A 62 -4.69 -22.61 3.29
N TYR A 63 -4.01 -23.56 2.64
CA TYR A 63 -3.19 -23.28 1.45
C TYR A 63 -4.01 -22.66 0.31
N HIS A 64 -5.18 -23.23 0.01
CA HIS A 64 -6.04 -22.74 -1.08
C HIS A 64 -6.58 -21.34 -0.78
N GLY A 65 -6.91 -21.07 0.50
CA GLY A 65 -7.33 -19.75 0.96
C GLY A 65 -6.23 -18.71 0.81
N ILE A 66 -5.02 -19.03 1.27
CA ILE A 66 -3.85 -18.13 1.21
C ILE A 66 -3.47 -17.81 -0.24
N LYS A 67 -3.47 -18.79 -1.14
CA LYS A 67 -3.16 -18.55 -2.57
C LYS A 67 -4.11 -17.54 -3.21
N ARG A 68 -5.42 -17.68 -2.98
CA ARG A 68 -6.43 -16.74 -3.51
C ARG A 68 -6.30 -15.37 -2.85
N ALA A 69 -6.14 -15.35 -1.53
CA ALA A 69 -5.93 -14.13 -0.75
C ALA A 69 -4.72 -13.31 -1.23
N THR A 70 -3.59 -13.96 -1.51
CA THR A 70 -2.40 -13.30 -2.05
C THR A 70 -2.69 -12.65 -3.41
N LEU A 71 -3.43 -13.31 -4.31
CA LEU A 71 -3.79 -12.72 -5.60
C LEU A 71 -4.66 -11.46 -5.42
N PHE A 72 -5.68 -11.52 -4.55
CA PHE A 72 -6.52 -10.34 -4.27
C PHE A 72 -5.72 -9.19 -3.65
N ILE A 73 -4.79 -9.48 -2.75
CA ILE A 73 -3.87 -8.47 -2.20
C ILE A 73 -3.08 -7.80 -3.33
N PHE A 74 -2.44 -8.55 -4.23
CA PHE A 74 -1.66 -7.94 -5.32
C PHE A 74 -2.52 -7.07 -6.24
N VAL A 75 -3.72 -7.52 -6.60
CA VAL A 75 -4.63 -6.74 -7.45
C VAL A 75 -5.07 -5.46 -6.73
N ALA A 76 -5.54 -5.56 -5.49
CA ALA A 76 -6.03 -4.41 -4.74
C ALA A 76 -4.89 -3.42 -4.40
N LEU A 77 -3.69 -3.91 -4.09
CA LEU A 77 -2.50 -3.09 -3.88
C LEU A 77 -2.12 -2.34 -5.16
N SER A 78 -2.21 -2.99 -6.32
CA SER A 78 -1.90 -2.36 -7.60
C SER A 78 -2.85 -1.19 -7.87
N PHE A 79 -4.16 -1.36 -7.65
CA PHE A 79 -5.12 -0.27 -7.75
C PHE A 79 -4.83 0.87 -6.77
N LEU A 80 -4.51 0.55 -5.51
CA LEU A 80 -4.19 1.55 -4.49
C LEU A 80 -2.95 2.38 -4.86
N LEU A 81 -1.88 1.73 -5.31
CA LEU A 81 -0.64 2.42 -5.71
C LEU A 81 -0.83 3.25 -6.99
N LEU A 82 -1.63 2.75 -7.94
CA LEU A 82 -1.94 3.48 -9.17
C LEU A 82 -2.79 4.71 -8.88
N ASP A 83 -3.80 4.60 -8.01
CA ASP A 83 -4.60 5.75 -7.56
C ASP A 83 -3.75 6.80 -6.84
N MET A 84 -2.85 6.36 -5.94
CA MET A 84 -1.92 7.28 -5.28
C MET A 84 -1.05 8.04 -6.29
N PHE A 85 -0.54 7.34 -7.31
CA PHE A 85 0.25 7.96 -8.39
C PHE A 85 -0.58 8.95 -9.23
N ILE A 86 -1.81 8.60 -9.60
CA ILE A 86 -2.73 9.51 -10.32
C ILE A 86 -2.98 10.76 -9.48
N ASN A 87 -3.24 10.63 -8.18
CA ASN A 87 -3.47 11.77 -7.29
C ASN A 87 -2.25 12.71 -7.25
N THR A 88 -1.03 12.17 -7.29
CA THR A 88 0.19 12.99 -7.39
C THR A 88 0.25 13.75 -8.72
N ILE A 89 -0.07 13.09 -9.84
CA ILE A 89 -0.11 13.73 -11.17
C ILE A 89 -1.18 14.84 -11.20
N LEU A 90 -2.37 14.58 -10.67
CA LEU A 90 -3.45 15.58 -10.60
C LEU A 90 -3.03 16.81 -9.80
N PHE A 91 -2.34 16.60 -8.67
CA PHE A 91 -1.82 17.70 -7.87
C PHE A 91 -0.74 18.53 -8.60
N ILE A 92 0.08 17.90 -9.43
CA ILE A 92 1.07 18.59 -10.27
C ILE A 92 0.37 19.47 -11.32
N VAL A 93 -0.66 18.93 -11.97
CA VAL A 93 -1.35 19.61 -13.06
C VAL A 93 -2.21 20.78 -12.55
N ASP A 94 -2.85 20.63 -11.39
CA ASP A 94 -3.75 21.65 -10.82
C ASP A 94 -3.04 22.70 -9.95
N ARG A 95 -1.84 23.12 -10.36
CA ARG A 95 -1.07 24.16 -9.65
C ARG A 95 -1.85 25.47 -9.51
N ASN A 96 -2.51 25.91 -10.57
CA ASN A 96 -3.25 27.17 -10.57
C ASN A 96 -4.48 27.10 -9.64
N GLY A 97 -5.18 25.96 -9.59
CA GLY A 97 -6.26 25.72 -8.63
C GLY A 97 -5.76 25.79 -7.19
N TYR A 98 -4.62 25.15 -6.90
CA TYR A 98 -3.98 25.21 -5.59
C TYR A 98 -3.62 26.64 -5.19
N LEU A 99 -2.97 27.42 -6.06
CA LEU A 99 -2.55 28.79 -5.74
C LEU A 99 -3.75 29.69 -5.43
N ASN A 100 -4.82 29.59 -6.24
CA ASN A 100 -6.05 30.34 -6.03
C ASN A 100 -6.74 29.96 -4.71
N TRP A 101 -6.77 28.66 -4.37
CA TRP A 101 -7.28 28.19 -3.09
C TRP A 101 -6.43 28.71 -1.91
N CYS A 102 -5.10 28.62 -2.01
CA CYS A 102 -4.17 29.06 -0.97
C CYS A 102 -4.35 30.56 -0.67
N ILE A 103 -4.41 31.40 -1.71
CA ILE A 103 -4.64 32.84 -1.55
C ILE A 103 -5.99 33.10 -0.88
N ARG A 104 -7.07 32.46 -1.34
CA ARG A 104 -8.42 32.63 -0.75
C ARG A 104 -8.49 32.16 0.70
N SER A 105 -7.88 31.03 1.02
CA SER A 105 -7.83 30.49 2.38
C SER A 105 -7.00 31.37 3.32
N ALA A 106 -5.90 31.96 2.83
CA ALA A 106 -5.09 32.90 3.61
C ALA A 106 -5.77 34.27 3.77
N SER A 107 -6.43 34.77 2.73
CA SER A 107 -7.08 36.09 2.74
C SER A 107 -8.36 36.12 3.56
N GLY A 108 -9.08 35.00 3.70
CA GLY A 108 -10.33 34.94 4.49
C GLY A 108 -10.16 35.33 5.96
N ASN A 109 -8.97 35.12 6.54
CA ASN A 109 -8.65 35.59 7.90
C ASN A 109 -8.33 37.08 7.94
N LEU A 110 -7.83 37.66 6.85
CA LEU A 110 -7.50 39.08 6.78
C LEU A 110 -8.75 39.93 6.53
N ASP A 111 -9.66 39.45 5.67
CA ASP A 111 -10.94 40.11 5.38
C ASP A 111 -11.81 40.23 6.63
N SER A 112 -11.86 39.20 7.48
CA SER A 112 -12.62 39.27 8.74
C SER A 112 -12.06 40.31 9.73
N ILE A 113 -10.73 40.53 9.73
CA ILE A 113 -10.07 41.53 10.58
C ILE A 113 -10.22 42.94 9.98
N LEU A 114 -10.08 43.09 8.67
CA LEU A 114 -10.26 44.36 7.96
C LEU A 114 -11.72 44.83 8.00
N GLN A 115 -12.68 43.93 7.83
CA GLN A 115 -14.10 44.25 7.90
C GLN A 115 -14.54 44.64 9.33
N GLN A 116 -13.90 44.06 10.35
CA GLN A 116 -14.12 44.46 11.75
C GLN A 116 -13.51 45.85 12.05
N ASN A 117 -12.35 46.17 11.52
CA ASN A 117 -11.73 47.50 11.67
C ASN A 117 -12.42 48.59 10.84
N GLN A 118 -13.03 48.25 9.69
CA GLN A 118 -13.78 49.22 8.87
C GLN A 118 -15.13 49.63 9.47
N LEU A 119 -15.68 48.88 10.42
CA LEU A 119 -16.87 49.29 11.16
C LEU A 119 -16.57 50.37 12.22
N GLU A 120 -15.30 50.61 12.57
CA GLU A 120 -14.90 51.61 13.56
C GLU A 120 -14.36 52.93 12.95
N MET A 121 -14.11 52.99 11.64
CA MET A 121 -13.52 54.17 11.00
C MET A 121 -14.41 54.70 9.88
N ASN A 122 -15.22 55.71 10.21
CA ASN A 122 -15.77 56.63 9.22
C ASN A 122 -14.61 57.31 8.49
N ASP A 123 -14.63 57.23 7.17
CA ASP A 123 -13.91 58.10 6.24
C ASP A 123 -12.39 57.92 6.19
N THR A 124 -11.94 57.01 5.32
CA THR A 124 -10.87 57.30 4.35
C THR A 124 -10.84 56.17 3.31
N LYS A 125 -10.92 56.56 2.04
CA LYS A 125 -10.70 55.69 0.89
C LYS A 125 -9.22 55.28 0.84
N GLU A 126 -8.78 54.39 1.71
CA GLU A 126 -7.53 53.68 1.50
C GLU A 126 -7.77 52.57 0.49
N SER A 127 -7.01 52.67 -0.60
CA SER A 127 -6.81 51.66 -1.63
C SER A 127 -6.90 50.26 -1.04
N GLY A 128 -7.96 49.54 -1.39
CA GLY A 128 -8.15 48.15 -1.00
C GLY A 128 -6.86 47.39 -1.23
N PHE A 129 -6.36 46.76 -0.18
CA PHE A 129 -5.18 45.91 -0.19
C PHE A 129 -5.37 44.87 -1.31
N SER A 130 -4.78 45.14 -2.47
CA SER A 130 -4.89 44.29 -3.65
C SER A 130 -4.02 43.06 -3.41
N THR A 131 -4.63 42.03 -2.84
CA THR A 131 -4.12 40.66 -2.75
C THR A 131 -3.90 40.01 -4.12
N GLU A 132 -4.18 40.70 -5.23
CA GLU A 132 -3.99 40.22 -6.60
C GLU A 132 -2.54 40.31 -7.10
N MET A 133 -1.66 41.07 -6.45
CA MET A 133 -0.25 41.12 -6.84
C MET A 133 0.57 40.06 -6.11
N GLY A 134 0.65 38.88 -6.73
CA GLY A 134 1.83 38.01 -6.72
C GLY A 134 2.32 37.52 -5.35
N ASP A 135 1.91 36.31 -4.98
CA ASP A 135 2.64 35.43 -4.05
C ASP A 135 3.00 36.01 -2.67
N PHE A 136 2.19 36.95 -2.16
CA PHE A 136 2.40 37.58 -0.84
C PHE A 136 2.46 36.55 0.32
N TYR A 137 1.82 35.39 0.13
CA TYR A 137 1.76 34.30 1.11
C TYR A 137 2.74 33.16 0.82
N ASN A 138 3.69 33.31 -0.12
CA ASN A 138 4.61 32.24 -0.55
C ASN A 138 3.87 30.93 -0.92
N CYS A 139 2.65 31.03 -1.45
CA CYS A 139 1.84 29.89 -1.85
C CYS A 139 2.54 29.04 -2.92
N SER A 140 3.36 29.66 -3.79
CA SER A 140 4.17 28.90 -4.75
C SER A 140 5.22 28.04 -4.06
N ARG A 141 5.86 28.53 -3.00
CA ARG A 141 6.85 27.76 -2.23
C ARG A 141 6.18 26.62 -1.46
N THR A 142 5.05 26.89 -0.82
CA THR A 142 4.29 25.86 -0.10
C THR A 142 3.84 24.73 -1.03
N TRP A 143 3.36 25.08 -2.23
CA TRP A 143 3.01 24.07 -3.25
C TRP A 143 4.21 23.19 -3.63
N GLU A 144 5.39 23.79 -3.85
CA GLU A 144 6.60 23.02 -4.17
C GLU A 144 7.04 22.08 -3.05
N ASP A 145 6.95 22.53 -1.80
CA ASP A 145 7.32 21.74 -0.63
C ASP A 145 6.31 20.59 -0.39
N GLU A 146 5.01 20.85 -0.53
CA GLU A 146 3.97 19.81 -0.50
C GLU A 146 4.16 18.79 -1.63
N LEU A 147 4.49 19.25 -2.84
CA LEU A 147 4.73 18.38 -3.98
C LEU A 147 5.89 17.42 -3.73
N LYS A 148 7.03 17.95 -3.25
CA LYS A 148 8.22 17.13 -2.92
C LYS A 148 7.92 16.13 -1.83
N PHE A 149 7.18 16.54 -0.79
CA PHE A 149 6.75 15.65 0.29
C PHE A 149 5.85 14.54 -0.24
N SER A 150 4.84 14.87 -1.04
CA SER A 150 3.91 13.89 -1.61
C SER A 150 4.61 12.87 -2.52
N ILE A 151 5.54 13.32 -3.38
CA ILE A 151 6.35 12.42 -4.22
C ILE A 151 7.20 11.47 -3.35
N MET A 152 7.88 11.98 -2.33
CA MET A 152 8.66 11.14 -1.40
C MET A 152 7.78 10.11 -0.70
N MET A 153 6.63 10.52 -0.17
CA MET A 153 5.70 9.61 0.50
C MET A 153 5.15 8.55 -0.46
N THR A 154 4.86 8.91 -1.70
CA THR A 154 4.41 7.96 -2.73
C THR A 154 5.47 6.90 -3.01
N VAL A 155 6.74 7.30 -3.18
CA VAL A 155 7.85 6.36 -3.39
C VAL A 155 8.04 5.43 -2.20
N VAL A 156 8.03 5.98 -0.98
CA VAL A 156 8.15 5.17 0.26
C VAL A 156 7.00 4.18 0.38
N MET A 157 5.77 4.62 0.11
CA MET A 157 4.59 3.75 0.15
C MET A 157 4.71 2.61 -0.86
N ILE A 158 5.11 2.89 -2.10
CA ILE A 158 5.35 1.85 -3.12
C ILE A 158 6.38 0.83 -2.61
N MET A 159 7.51 1.27 -2.06
CA MET A 159 8.57 0.38 -1.57
C MET A 159 8.09 -0.49 -0.39
N VAL A 160 7.46 0.11 0.62
CA VAL A 160 7.01 -0.61 1.82
C VAL A 160 5.88 -1.58 1.47
N TYR A 161 4.91 -1.15 0.65
CA TYR A 161 3.76 -1.96 0.28
C TYR A 161 4.17 -3.12 -0.62
N SER A 162 5.04 -2.89 -1.61
CA SER A 162 5.57 -3.98 -2.44
C SER A 162 6.40 -4.97 -1.63
N TYR A 163 7.25 -4.50 -0.71
CA TYR A 163 8.02 -5.36 0.19
C TYR A 163 7.11 -6.28 1.02
N TRP A 164 6.06 -5.74 1.65
CA TRP A 164 5.12 -6.56 2.42
C TRP A 164 4.29 -7.51 1.54
N ALA A 165 3.92 -7.12 0.31
CA ALA A 165 3.24 -8.01 -0.63
C ALA A 165 4.14 -9.19 -1.05
N ILE A 166 5.41 -8.95 -1.33
CA ILE A 166 6.40 -10.00 -1.63
C ILE A 166 6.60 -10.91 -0.42
N SER A 167 6.60 -10.36 0.80
CA SER A 167 6.70 -11.17 2.03
C SER A 167 5.52 -12.14 2.20
N LEU A 168 4.30 -11.70 1.88
CA LEU A 168 3.10 -12.54 1.87
C LEU A 168 3.18 -13.62 0.78
N HIS A 169 3.69 -13.26 -0.40
CA HIS A 169 3.93 -14.22 -1.47
C HIS A 169 4.92 -15.31 -1.05
N SER A 170 6.04 -14.93 -0.45
CA SER A 170 7.06 -15.86 0.06
C SER A 170 6.46 -16.80 1.13
N TYR A 171 5.60 -16.28 2.01
CA TYR A 171 4.88 -17.11 2.99
C TYR A 171 3.95 -18.13 2.31
N SER A 172 3.22 -17.73 1.28
CA SER A 172 2.36 -18.63 0.50
C SER A 172 3.16 -19.77 -0.17
N HIS A 173 4.38 -19.45 -0.63
CA HIS A 173 5.28 -20.42 -1.25
C HIS A 173 5.82 -21.42 -0.23
N LYS A 174 6.23 -20.96 0.96
CA LYS A 174 6.68 -21.84 2.04
C LYS A 174 5.60 -22.84 2.44
N LEU A 175 4.36 -22.38 2.61
CA LEU A 175 3.24 -23.25 2.98
C LEU A 175 2.93 -24.32 1.91
N ARG A 176 3.17 -24.01 0.63
CA ARG A 176 3.05 -24.98 -0.47
C ARG A 176 4.06 -26.13 -0.33
N ILE A 177 5.30 -25.79 0.02
CA ILE A 177 6.38 -26.77 0.18
C ILE A 177 6.07 -27.69 1.36
N ASP A 178 5.71 -27.11 2.52
CA ASP A 178 5.38 -27.87 3.72
C ASP A 178 4.21 -28.84 3.47
N LEU A 179 3.16 -28.40 2.76
CA LEU A 179 2.02 -29.23 2.38
C LEU A 179 2.44 -30.40 1.46
N ARG A 180 3.33 -30.14 0.49
CA ARG A 180 3.86 -31.20 -0.40
C ARG A 180 4.66 -32.22 0.37
N VAL A 181 5.56 -31.79 1.26
CA VAL A 181 6.37 -32.70 2.09
C VAL A 181 5.48 -33.58 2.97
N MET A 182 4.45 -33.00 3.61
CA MET A 182 3.51 -33.77 4.41
C MET A 182 2.74 -34.81 3.59
N MET A 183 2.30 -34.47 2.37
CA MET A 183 1.65 -35.44 1.46
C MET A 183 2.60 -36.57 1.06
N THR A 184 3.84 -36.27 0.70
CA THR A 184 4.83 -37.29 0.32
C THR A 184 5.17 -38.21 1.49
N HIS A 185 5.35 -37.66 2.70
CA HIS A 185 5.59 -38.47 3.90
C HIS A 185 4.40 -39.38 4.20
N ASN A 186 3.17 -38.86 4.15
CA ASN A 186 1.97 -39.64 4.42
C ASN A 186 1.76 -40.77 3.39
N MET A 187 2.05 -40.53 2.11
CA MET A 187 2.05 -41.57 1.07
C MET A 187 3.10 -42.65 1.35
N ASN A 188 4.33 -42.29 1.76
CA ASN A 188 5.37 -43.26 2.10
C ASN A 188 5.02 -44.12 3.33
N THR A 189 4.28 -43.59 4.31
CA THR A 189 3.80 -44.35 5.48
C THR A 189 2.54 -45.19 5.22
N ARG A 190 1.79 -44.93 4.14
CA ARG A 190 0.56 -45.67 3.79
C ARG A 190 0.74 -46.72 2.71
N LEU A 191 1.88 -46.73 2.02
CA LEU A 191 2.28 -47.89 1.25
C LEU A 191 2.71 -48.97 2.25
N PRO A 192 2.05 -50.14 2.32
CA PRO A 192 2.65 -51.26 3.02
C PRO A 192 4.03 -51.46 2.38
N MET A 193 5.06 -51.63 3.21
CA MET A 193 6.33 -52.17 2.77
C MET A 193 6.03 -53.56 2.18
N MET A 194 5.64 -53.61 0.90
CA MET A 194 5.53 -54.83 0.14
C MET A 194 6.95 -55.36 0.05
N GLY A 195 7.12 -56.53 0.66
CA GLY A 195 8.39 -57.02 1.13
C GLY A 195 9.47 -57.09 0.07
N ASN A 196 10.69 -56.93 0.54
CA ASN A 196 11.85 -57.59 -0.04
C ASN A 196 11.61 -59.11 -0.02
N MET A 197 10.90 -59.63 -1.02
CA MET A 197 11.17 -60.98 -1.52
C MET A 197 12.23 -60.83 -2.60
N MET A 198 13.49 -60.97 -2.20
CA MET A 198 14.54 -61.37 -3.12
C MET A 198 14.36 -62.87 -3.41
N PRO A 199 14.34 -63.28 -4.68
CA PRO A 199 14.90 -64.56 -5.05
C PRO A 199 15.97 -64.30 -6.11
N THR A 200 17.24 -64.36 -5.72
CA THR A 200 18.33 -64.51 -6.69
C THR A 200 19.22 -65.66 -6.25
N GLN A 201 18.94 -66.79 -6.91
CA GLN A 201 19.78 -67.97 -7.02
C GLN A 201 21.24 -67.61 -7.32
N GLY A 202 22.13 -68.47 -6.82
CA GLY A 202 23.57 -68.29 -6.88
C GLY A 202 24.22 -68.36 -8.27
N GLY A 203 25.45 -67.89 -8.30
CA GLY A 203 26.40 -68.00 -9.40
C GLY A 203 27.65 -67.16 -9.09
N PRO A 204 28.85 -67.58 -9.51
CA PRO A 204 30.01 -67.65 -8.62
C PRO A 204 30.86 -66.38 -8.53
N ILE A 205 31.55 -66.32 -7.39
CA ILE A 205 32.69 -65.44 -7.07
C ILE A 205 33.77 -65.58 -8.15
N VAL A 206 34.08 -64.47 -8.82
CA VAL A 206 35.40 -64.26 -9.44
C VAL A 206 35.88 -62.88 -9.01
N THR A 207 36.81 -62.89 -8.07
CA THR A 207 37.65 -61.77 -7.65
C THR A 207 38.54 -61.33 -8.81
N GLY A 208 38.55 -60.05 -9.15
CA GLY A 208 39.44 -59.56 -10.21
C GLY A 208 39.47 -58.04 -10.36
N ALA A 209 40.55 -57.47 -9.81
CA ALA A 209 41.23 -56.25 -10.24
C ALA A 209 40.60 -54.88 -9.86
N ASP A 210 41.20 -54.32 -8.82
CA ASP A 210 41.33 -52.89 -8.54
C ASP A 210 41.69 -52.09 -9.80
N ILE A 211 40.97 -50.99 -10.02
CA ILE A 211 41.43 -49.90 -10.89
C ILE A 211 41.48 -48.64 -10.02
N MET A 212 42.70 -48.29 -9.62
CA MET A 212 43.08 -46.96 -9.18
C MET A 212 42.92 -45.98 -10.34
N LEU A 213 42.38 -44.78 -10.09
CA LEU A 213 42.63 -43.62 -10.94
C LEU A 213 42.83 -42.39 -10.06
N GLN A 214 44.04 -41.84 -10.18
CA GLN A 214 44.42 -40.45 -9.88
C GLN A 214 43.61 -39.47 -10.72
#